data_AF-A0A3A8R1K7-F1
#
_entry.id   AF-A0A3A8R1K7-F1
#
_cell.length_a   1.000
_cell.length_b   1.000
_cell.length_c   1.000
_cell.angle_alpha   90.00
_cell.angle_beta   90.00
_cell.angle_gamma   90.00
#
_symmetry.space_group_name_H-M   'P 1'
#
loop_
_entity.id
_entity.type
_entity.pdbx_description
1 polymer ?
#
loop_
_entity_poly.entity_id
_entity_poly.type
_entity_poly.pdbx_seq_one_letter_code
_entity_poly.pdbx_strand_id
1 'polypeptide(L)'
;MPTGEKRRVELVVHETTSKTLTAIGEIYEVNTADPSKSELDVSDIKARLGWPSRFVTTPGTYQYRFHVEKGTGKFRVGVREIGTTKWLGNDEFDTAFGFSGKVLSFTV
;
A
#
# COMPACT_ATOMS: atom_id res chain seq x y z
N MET A 1 11.96 -13.30 23.11
CA MET A 1 11.62 -12.85 21.74
C MET A 1 10.84 -11.56 21.91
N PRO A 2 11.24 -10.41 21.32
CA PRO A 2 10.39 -9.24 21.39
C PRO A 2 9.13 -9.56 20.58
N THR A 3 8.01 -9.71 21.28
CA THR A 3 6.68 -9.67 20.68
C THR A 3 6.56 -8.31 20.02
N GLY A 4 6.85 -8.25 18.71
CA GLY A 4 6.78 -7.03 17.94
C GLY A 4 5.38 -6.44 18.09
N GLU A 5 5.31 -5.25 18.68
CA GLU A 5 4.04 -4.60 18.93
C GLU A 5 3.35 -4.33 17.59
N LYS A 6 2.18 -4.93 17.39
CA LYS A 6 1.41 -4.79 16.17
C LYS A 6 1.04 -3.32 15.94
N ARG A 7 1.34 -2.79 14.76
CA ARG A 7 1.07 -1.42 14.33
C ARG A 7 -0.20 -1.35 13.49
N ARG A 8 -0.99 -0.31 13.72
CA ARG A 8 -2.20 -0.01 12.94
C ARG A 8 -1.85 0.94 11.82
N VAL A 9 -2.06 0.50 10.59
CA VAL A 9 -1.66 1.23 9.38
C VAL A 9 -2.82 1.33 8.40
N GLU A 10 -2.79 2.34 7.55
CA GLU A 10 -3.78 2.50 6.50
C GLU A 10 -3.16 2.82 5.15
N LEU A 11 -3.70 2.17 4.11
CA LEU A 11 -3.43 2.46 2.71
C LEU A 11 -4.42 3.54 2.26
N VAL A 12 -3.87 4.65 1.78
CA VAL A 12 -4.62 5.81 1.32
C VAL A 12 -4.29 6.10 -0.14
N VAL A 13 -5.31 6.54 -0.87
CA VAL A 13 -5.17 7.11 -2.22
C VAL A 13 -5.44 8.61 -2.11
N HIS A 14 -4.46 9.41 -2.48
CA HIS A 14 -4.52 10.87 -2.48
C HIS A 14 -4.39 11.44 -3.90
N GLU A 15 -4.87 12.68 -4.05
CA GLU A 15 -4.71 13.52 -5.23
C GLU A 15 -5.03 12.84 -6.55
N THR A 16 -6.31 12.76 -6.89
CA THR A 16 -6.75 12.28 -8.20
C THR A 16 -7.27 13.45 -9.03
N THR A 17 -6.94 13.50 -10.31
CA THR A 17 -7.78 14.22 -11.29
C THR A 17 -9.08 13.45 -11.60
N SER A 18 -9.16 12.16 -11.24
CA SER A 18 -10.29 11.26 -11.50
C SER A 18 -10.80 10.54 -10.25
N LYS A 19 -12.05 10.80 -9.87
CA LYS A 19 -12.69 10.28 -8.63
C LYS A 19 -13.00 8.78 -8.64
N THR A 20 -12.79 8.09 -9.74
CA THR A 20 -13.16 6.67 -9.89
C THR A 20 -12.02 5.70 -9.63
N LEU A 21 -10.82 6.20 -9.29
CA LEU A 21 -9.64 5.36 -9.12
C LEU A 21 -9.74 4.45 -7.89
N THR A 22 -9.55 3.15 -8.11
CA THR A 22 -9.48 2.13 -7.06
C THR A 22 -8.20 1.31 -7.23
N ALA A 23 -7.31 1.38 -6.23
CA ALA A 23 -6.11 0.56 -6.15
C ALA A 23 -6.45 -0.74 -5.40
N ILE A 24 -6.11 -1.88 -6.00
CA ILE A 24 -6.35 -3.21 -5.46
C ILE A 24 -5.06 -4.00 -5.43
N GLY A 25 -4.77 -4.64 -4.31
CA GLY A 25 -3.54 -5.40 -4.16
C GLY A 25 -3.42 -6.15 -2.84
N GLU A 26 -2.19 -6.54 -2.57
CA GLU A 26 -1.80 -7.38 -1.44
C GLU A 26 -0.50 -6.85 -0.83
N ILE A 27 -0.29 -7.08 0.47
CA ILE A 27 0.92 -6.71 1.18
C ILE A 27 1.72 -7.96 1.52
N TYR A 28 2.99 -7.90 1.17
CA TYR A 28 3.97 -8.93 1.47
C TYR A 28 5.00 -8.40 2.44
N GLU A 29 5.32 -9.16 3.49
CA GLU A 29 6.50 -8.92 4.30
C GLU A 29 7.74 -9.34 3.50
N VAL A 30 8.68 -8.42 3.34
CA VAL A 30 9.92 -8.64 2.60
C VAL A 30 10.96 -9.23 3.53
N ASN A 31 11.38 -10.45 3.23
CA ASN A 31 12.59 -10.99 3.82
C ASN A 31 13.81 -10.24 3.24
N THR A 32 14.45 -9.42 4.07
CA THR A 32 15.59 -8.58 3.65
C THR A 32 16.83 -9.38 3.29
N ALA A 33 16.96 -10.63 3.77
CA ALA A 33 18.04 -11.53 3.40
C ALA A 33 17.78 -12.24 2.06
N ASP A 34 16.51 -12.43 1.68
CA ASP A 34 16.11 -13.09 0.45
C ASP A 34 14.70 -12.64 -0.01
N PRO A 35 14.60 -11.58 -0.84
CA PRO A 35 13.31 -11.02 -1.27
C PRO A 35 12.41 -12.01 -2.03
N SER A 36 12.97 -13.10 -2.57
CA SER A 36 12.17 -14.16 -3.21
C SER A 36 11.30 -14.93 -2.21
N LYS A 37 11.63 -14.87 -0.91
CA LYS A 37 10.88 -15.48 0.19
C LYS A 37 9.98 -14.48 0.91
N SER A 38 9.45 -13.48 0.20
CA SER A 38 8.48 -12.57 0.78
C SER A 38 7.18 -13.32 1.11
N GLU A 39 6.65 -13.14 2.31
CA GLU A 39 5.44 -13.83 2.79
C GLU A 39 4.21 -12.91 2.67
N LEU A 40 3.06 -13.46 2.30
CA LEU A 40 1.81 -12.70 2.24
C LEU A 40 1.35 -12.36 3.67
N ASP A 41 1.23 -11.07 3.98
CA ASP A 41 0.76 -10.57 5.28
C ASP A 41 -0.73 -10.18 5.23
N VAL A 42 -1.13 -9.43 4.19
CA VAL A 42 -2.52 -8.93 4.06
C VAL A 42 -2.99 -9.06 2.61
N SER A 43 -4.13 -9.73 2.41
CA SER A 43 -4.81 -9.83 1.10
C SER A 43 -5.93 -8.80 0.93
N ASP A 44 -6.44 -8.68 -0.30
CA ASP A 44 -7.69 -7.96 -0.62
C ASP A 44 -7.72 -6.48 -0.22
N ILE A 45 -6.57 -5.82 -0.28
CA ILE A 45 -6.47 -4.40 0.05
C ILE A 45 -7.07 -3.59 -1.08
N LYS A 46 -8.11 -2.81 -0.75
CA LYS A 46 -8.81 -1.94 -1.68
C LYS A 46 -8.85 -0.52 -1.14
N ALA A 47 -8.17 0.40 -1.80
CA ALA A 47 -8.19 1.81 -1.44
C ALA A 47 -8.64 2.67 -2.62
N ARG A 48 -9.48 3.67 -2.32
CA ARG A 48 -9.94 4.69 -3.27
C ARG A 48 -9.98 6.05 -2.58
N LEU A 49 -10.14 7.12 -3.35
CA LEU A 49 -10.16 8.47 -2.79
C LEU A 49 -11.24 8.62 -1.69
N GLY A 50 -10.81 9.05 -0.49
CA GLY A 50 -11.67 9.21 0.69
C GLY A 50 -12.07 7.90 1.40
N TRP A 51 -11.64 6.74 0.90
CA TRP A 51 -11.93 5.43 1.48
C TRP A 51 -10.62 4.63 1.60
N PRO A 52 -9.87 4.82 2.71
CA PRO A 52 -8.66 4.08 2.97
C PRO A 52 -8.94 2.63 3.36
N SER A 53 -7.98 1.75 3.09
CA SER A 53 -7.98 0.39 3.65
C SER A 53 -7.16 0.38 4.93
N ARG A 54 -7.63 -0.30 5.98
CA ARG A 54 -6.99 -0.34 7.30
C ARG A 54 -6.62 -1.76 7.66
N PHE A 55 -5.41 -1.94 8.17
CA PHE A 55 -4.88 -3.25 8.53
C PHE A 55 -3.88 -3.13 9.69
N VAL A 56 -3.49 -4.29 10.21
CA VAL A 56 -2.58 -4.41 11.35
C VAL A 56 -1.43 -5.30 10.93
N THR A 57 -0.20 -4.82 11.15
CA THR A 57 1.00 -5.54 10.75
C THR A 57 2.09 -5.38 11.81
N THR A 58 3.13 -6.22 11.80
CA THR A 58 4.27 -6.12 12.72
C THR A 58 5.33 -5.14 12.21
N PRO A 59 6.25 -4.66 13.06
CA PRO A 59 7.39 -3.88 12.59
C PRO A 59 8.20 -4.70 11.59
N GLY A 60 8.53 -4.11 10.43
CA GLY A 60 9.10 -4.87 9.32
C GLY A 60 9.17 -4.07 8.02
N THR A 61 9.75 -4.68 6.99
CA THR A 61 9.77 -4.11 5.63
C THR A 61 8.74 -4.81 4.78
N TYR A 62 7.96 -4.06 4.03
CA TYR A 62 6.82 -4.57 3.29
C TYR A 62 6.78 -4.05 1.86
N GLN A 63 6.08 -4.79 1.01
CA GLN A 63 5.74 -4.42 -0.36
C GLN A 63 4.23 -4.51 -0.55
N TYR A 64 3.60 -3.39 -0.87
CA TYR A 64 2.26 -3.38 -1.42
C TYR A 64 2.32 -3.60 -2.94
N ARG A 65 1.86 -4.75 -3.40
CA ARG A 65 1.81 -5.13 -4.82
C ARG A 65 0.40 -4.94 -5.33
N PHE A 66 0.21 -4.08 -6.33
CA PHE A 66 -1.13 -3.62 -6.70
C PHE A 66 -1.32 -3.29 -8.18
N HIS A 67 -2.59 -3.19 -8.55
CA HIS A 67 -3.08 -2.73 -9.85
C HIS A 67 -4.24 -1.75 -9.65
N VAL A 68 -4.70 -1.12 -10.75
CA VAL A 68 -5.86 -0.22 -10.73
C VAL A 68 -6.95 -0.79 -11.65
N GLU A 69 -8.13 -1.08 -11.09
CA GLU A 69 -9.24 -1.67 -11.87
C GLU A 69 -10.00 -0.64 -12.72
N LYS A 70 -10.11 0.61 -12.25
CA LYS A 70 -10.97 1.64 -12.85
C LYS A 70 -10.30 2.99 -12.71
N GLY A 71 -10.34 3.80 -13.77
CA GLY A 71 -9.88 5.18 -13.76
C GLY A 71 -8.58 5.41 -14.53
N THR A 72 -8.44 6.63 -15.03
CA THR A 72 -7.23 7.16 -15.67
C THR A 72 -6.78 8.45 -14.97
N GLY A 73 -5.49 8.76 -15.03
CA GLY A 73 -4.88 9.95 -14.45
C GLY A 73 -3.82 9.67 -13.38
N LYS A 74 -3.32 10.77 -12.83
CA LYS A 74 -2.28 10.81 -11.80
C LYS A 74 -2.89 10.65 -10.42
N PHE A 75 -2.21 9.89 -9.57
CA PHE A 75 -2.61 9.63 -8.20
C PHE A 75 -1.42 9.27 -7.33
N ARG A 76 -1.53 9.55 -6.03
CA ARG A 76 -0.56 9.11 -5.03
C ARG A 76 -1.14 7.96 -4.23
N VAL A 77 -0.39 6.88 -4.09
CA VAL A 77 -0.68 5.81 -3.13
C VAL A 77 0.29 5.95 -1.98
N GLY A 78 -0.18 5.76 -0.75
CA GLY A 78 0.74 5.65 0.37
C GLY A 78 0.17 4.90 1.54
N VAL A 79 1.08 4.48 2.41
CA VAL A 79 0.81 3.83 3.69
C VAL A 79 1.19 4.80 4.80
N ARG A 80 0.32 4.97 5.79
CA ARG A 80 0.57 5.81 6.98
C ARG A 80 0.12 5.13 8.26
N GLU A 81 0.67 5.55 9.39
CA GLU A 81 0.26 5.06 10.71
C GLU A 81 -1.07 5.71 11.12
N ILE A 82 -2.05 4.89 11.52
CA ILE A 82 -3.40 5.35 11.86
C ILE A 82 -3.35 6.30 13.05
N GLY A 83 -4.05 7.44 12.94
CA GLY A 83 -4.08 8.47 13.98
C GLY A 83 -2.89 9.42 13.93
N THR A 84 -2.01 9.30 12.92
CA THR A 84 -0.87 10.18 12.72
C THR A 84 -0.87 10.77 11.30
N THR A 85 -0.01 11.75 11.06
CA THR A 85 0.31 12.28 9.72
C THR A 85 1.58 11.65 9.13
N LYS A 86 2.15 10.62 9.79
CA LYS A 86 3.42 10.01 9.41
C LYS A 86 3.25 9.02 8.27
N TRP A 87 3.89 9.31 7.14
CA TRP A 87 4.00 8.38 6.02
C TRP A 87 5.06 7.31 6.30
N LEU A 88 4.71 6.05 6.02
CA LEU A 88 5.60 4.88 6.07
C LEU A 88 6.17 4.55 4.69
N GLY A 89 5.43 4.92 3.65
CA GLY A 89 5.85 4.91 2.25
C GLY A 89 4.77 5.56 1.40
N ASN A 90 5.15 6.30 0.37
CA ASN A 90 4.21 6.84 -0.61
C ASN A 90 4.93 7.04 -1.95
N ASP A 91 4.17 6.92 -3.03
CA ASP A 91 4.68 7.14 -4.38
C ASP A 91 3.57 7.63 -5.32
N GLU A 92 3.99 8.32 -6.37
CA GLU A 92 3.12 8.88 -7.40
C GLU A 92 3.08 8.01 -8.64
N PHE A 93 1.89 7.89 -9.19
CA PHE A 93 1.60 6.98 -10.28
C PHE A 93 0.69 7.63 -11.32
N ASP A 94 0.86 7.21 -12.58
CA ASP A 94 0.01 7.62 -13.70
C ASP A 94 -0.52 6.38 -14.43
N THR A 95 -1.84 6.32 -14.59
CA THR A 95 -2.58 5.20 -15.19
C THR A 95 -2.74 5.28 -16.72
N ALA A 96 -2.15 6.27 -17.40
CA ALA A 96 -2.28 6.47 -18.84
C ALA A 96 -1.85 5.29 -19.73
N PHE A 97 -1.09 4.31 -19.23
CA PHE A 97 -0.47 3.24 -20.03
C PHE A 97 -0.87 1.80 -19.65
N GLY A 98 -1.99 1.61 -18.95
CA GLY A 98 -2.34 0.31 -18.38
C GLY A 98 -1.55 0.05 -17.09
N PHE A 99 -2.23 -0.43 -16.05
CA PHE A 99 -1.72 -0.31 -14.69
C PHE A 99 -1.85 -1.64 -13.94
N SER A 100 -0.85 -2.50 -14.11
CA SER A 100 -0.74 -3.77 -13.39
C SER A 100 0.68 -3.96 -12.83
N GLY A 101 0.78 -4.60 -11.67
CA GLY A 101 2.06 -5.03 -11.10
C GLY A 101 2.95 -3.93 -10.53
N LYS A 102 2.38 -2.85 -9.98
CA LYS A 102 3.17 -1.84 -9.26
C LYS A 102 3.49 -2.31 -7.85
N VAL A 103 4.64 -1.87 -7.36
CA VAL A 103 5.14 -2.21 -6.04
C VAL A 103 5.44 -0.91 -5.30
N LEU A 104 4.83 -0.75 -4.13
CA LEU A 104 5.15 0.29 -3.17
C LEU A 104 5.83 -0.36 -1.97
N SER A 105 7.10 -0.03 -1.75
CA SER A 105 7.83 -0.47 -0.55
C SER A 105 7.58 0.49 0.61
N PHE A 106 7.46 -0.04 1.82
CA PHE A 106 7.32 0.75 3.04
C PHE A 106 7.89 0.01 4.27
N THR A 107 8.22 0.76 5.31
CA THR A 107 8.73 0.19 6.58
C THR A 107 7.85 0.65 7.73
N VAL A 108 7.47 -0.31 8.57
CA VAL A 108 6.60 -0.12 9.74
C VAL A 108 7.44 -0.11 11.00
#